data_AF-A0A844XCC3-F1
#
_entry.id   AF-A0A844XCC3-F1
#
_cell.length_a   1.000
_cell.length_b   1.000
_cell.length_c   1.000
_cell.angle_alpha   90.00
_cell.angle_beta   90.00
_cell.angle_gamma   90.00
#
_symmetry.space_group_name_H-M   'P 1'
#
loop_
_entity.id
_entity.type
_entity.pdbx_description
1 polymer ?
#
loop_
_entity_poly.entity_id
_entity_poly.type
_entity_poly.pdbx_seq_one_letter_code
_entity_poly.pdbx_strand_id
1 'polypeptide(L)' 'MSNAVPALFAAITAKLEDLHAIAIEGQRRDNSPDIQRALARLLRSGTGSINRTINSVGKQVDASDE' A
#
# COMPACT_ATOMS: atom_id res chain seq x y z
N MET A 1 22.44 -10.50 -11.07
CA MET A 1 21.71 -9.25 -10.82
C MET A 1 20.80 -9.47 -9.63
N SER A 2 20.90 -8.62 -8.61
CA SER A 2 20.14 -8.77 -7.37
C SER A 2 18.63 -8.80 -7.66
N ASN A 3 17.96 -9.90 -7.29
CA ASN A 3 16.50 -10.03 -7.34
C ASN A 3 15.78 -9.04 -6.40
N ALA A 4 16.52 -8.22 -5.64
CA ALA A 4 15.95 -7.29 -4.68
C ALA A 4 15.17 -6.15 -5.35
N VAL A 5 15.68 -5.59 -6.45
CA VAL A 5 15.04 -4.41 -7.07
C VAL A 5 13.65 -4.74 -7.64
N PRO A 6 13.45 -5.79 -8.47
CA PRO A 6 12.10 -6.18 -8.92
C PRO A 6 11.15 -6.53 -7.78
N ALA A 7 11.66 -7.15 -6.70
CA ALA A 7 10.84 -7.50 -5.54
C ALA A 7 10.32 -6.26 -4.79
N LEU A 8 11.09 -5.17 -4.75
CA LEU A 8 10.67 -3.90 -4.15
C LEU A 8 9.51 -3.26 -4.94
N PHE A 9 9.60 -3.26 -6.28
CA PHE A 9 8.52 -2.78 -7.14
C PHE A 9 7.26 -3.63 -6.96
N ALA A 10 7.38 -4.97 -6.97
CA ALA A 10 6.26 -5.88 -6.74
C ALA A 10 5.59 -5.64 -5.37
N ALA A 11 6.38 -5.41 -4.31
CA ALA A 11 5.87 -5.15 -2.97
C ALA A 11 5.09 -3.82 -2.87
N ILE A 12 5.52 -2.78 -3.59
CA ILE A 12 4.77 -1.51 -3.65
C ILE A 12 3.47 -1.70 -4.44
N THR A 13 3.53 -2.36 -5.60
CA THR A 13 2.36 -2.61 -6.45
C THR A 13 1.27 -3.37 -5.71
N ALA A 14 1.62 -4.48 -5.05
CA ALA A 14 0.63 -5.28 -4.30
C ALA A 14 -0.12 -4.44 -3.25
N LYS A 15 0.58 -3.54 -2.55
CA LYS A 15 -0.06 -2.67 -1.55
C LYS A 15 -0.96 -1.60 -2.18
N LEU A 16 -0.58 -1.08 -3.34
CA LEU A 16 -1.41 -0.14 -4.08
C LEU A 16 -2.68 -0.82 -4.60
N GLU A 17 -2.58 -2.06 -5.08
CA GLU A 17 -3.73 -2.87 -5.50
C GLU A 17 -4.70 -3.13 -4.34
N ASP A 18 -4.19 -3.51 -3.16
CA ASP A 18 -5.02 -3.67 -1.96
C ASP A 18 -5.76 -2.38 -1.59
N LEU A 19 -5.04 -1.25 -1.57
CA LEU A 19 -5.66 0.05 -1.28
C LEU A 19 -6.68 0.46 -2.34
N HIS A 20 -6.40 0.18 -3.61
CA HIS A 20 -7.32 0.43 -4.71
C HIS A 20 -8.62 -0.36 -4.51
N ALA A 21 -8.54 -1.65 -4.18
CA ALA A 21 -9.71 -2.48 -3.93
C ALA A 21 -10.56 -1.93 -2.78
N ILE A 22 -9.94 -1.50 -1.67
CA ILE A 22 -10.66 -0.89 -0.54
C ILE A 22 -11.32 0.43 -0.95
N ALA A 23 -10.63 1.25 -1.75
CA ALA A 23 -11.17 2.52 -2.24
C ALA A 23 -12.40 2.31 -3.14
N ILE A 24 -12.35 1.33 -4.05
CA ILE A 24 -13.49 0.96 -4.90
C ILE A 24 -14.66 0.47 -4.05
N GLU A 25 -14.42 -0.44 -3.10
CA GLU A 25 -15.49 -0.93 -2.22
C GLU A 25 -16.10 0.20 -1.38
N GLY A 26 -15.30 1.16 -0.92
CA GLY A 26 -15.77 2.33 -0.17
C GLY A 26 -16.69 3.27 -0.96
N GLN A 27 -16.62 3.28 -2.29
CA GLN A 27 -17.47 4.11 -3.14
C GLN A 27 -18.91 3.59 -3.28
N ARG A 28 -19.18 2.37 -2.80
CA ARG A 28 -20.50 1.76 -2.87
C ARG A 28 -21.53 2.50 -2.01
N ARG A 29 -22.68 2.81 -2.61
CA ARG A 29 -23.77 3.57 -1.98
C ARG A 29 -24.59 2.75 -0.98
N ASP A 30 -24.53 1.42 -1.07
CA ASP A 30 -25.25 0.46 -0.23
C ASP A 30 -24.46 0.04 1.03
N ASN A 31 -23.24 0.56 1.22
CA ASN A 31 -22.47 0.27 2.42
C ASN A 31 -23.15 0.85 3.67
N SER A 32 -23.28 0.01 4.71
CA SER A 32 -23.70 0.49 6.03
C SER A 32 -22.63 1.42 6.63
N PRO A 33 -23.00 2.28 7.59
CA PRO A 33 -22.04 3.15 8.28
C PRO A 33 -20.88 2.38 8.94
N ASP A 34 -21.13 1.17 9.43
CA ASP A 34 -20.08 0.34 10.06
C ASP A 34 -19.10 -0.23 9.04
N ILE A 35 -19.58 -0.63 7.87
CA ILE A 35 -18.73 -1.03 6.74
C ILE A 35 -17.88 0.15 6.28
N GLN A 36 -18.47 1.34 6.12
CA GLN A 36 -17.72 2.55 5.76
C GLN A 36 -16.61 2.88 6.77
N ARG A 37 -16.89 2.76 8.07
CA ARG A 37 -15.88 2.95 9.13
C ARG A 37 -14.78 1.90 9.07
N ALA A 38 -15.13 0.63 8.80
CA ALA A 38 -14.15 -0.44 8.66
C ALA A 38 -13.23 -0.19 7.46
N LEU A 39 -13.79 0.14 6.30
CA LEU A 39 -13.04 0.46 5.07
C LEU A 39 -12.14 1.69 5.28
N ALA A 40 -12.61 2.75 5.95
CA ALA A 40 -11.80 3.91 6.28
C ALA A 40 -10.61 3.57 7.20
N ARG A 41 -10.79 2.67 8.16
CA ARG A 41 -9.69 2.17 9.02
C ARG A 41 -8.70 1.34 8.22
N LEU A 42 -9.16 0.50 7.30
CA LEU A 42 -8.31 -0.28 6.40
C LEU A 42 -7.50 0.62 5.48
N LEU A 43 -8.12 1.65 4.87
CA LEU A 43 -7.43 2.68 4.08
C LEU A 43 -6.32 3.35 4.90
N ARG A 44 -6.62 3.80 6.12
CA ARG A 44 -5.63 4.43 7.01
C ARG A 44 -4.47 3.48 7.36
N SER A 45 -4.77 2.22 7.63
CA SER A 45 -3.75 1.21 7.92
C SER A 45 -2.86 0.96 6.70
N GLY A 46 -3.47 0.80 5.52
CA GLY A 46 -2.77 0.54 4.27
C GLY A 46 -1.90 1.71 3.83
N THR A 47 -2.34 2.96 3.96
CA THR A 47 -1.50 4.14 3.66
C THR A 47 -0.28 4.21 4.58
N GLY A 48 -0.44 3.89 5.87
CA GLY A 48 0.68 3.75 6.80
C GLY A 48 1.65 2.63 6.42
N SER A 49 1.13 1.50 5.92
CA SER A 49 1.93 0.37 5.43
C SER A 49 2.73 0.73 4.17
N ILE A 50 2.12 1.45 3.23
CA ILE A 50 2.79 1.95 2.02
C ILE A 50 3.91 2.92 2.40
N ASN A 51 3.65 3.88 3.28
CA ASN A 51 4.66 4.86 3.68
C ASN A 51 5.91 4.18 4.27
N ARG A 52 5.73 3.16 5.12
CA ARG A 52 6.86 2.35 5.64
C ARG A 52 7.60 1.60 4.53
N THR A 53 6.87 1.09 3.53
CA THR A 53 7.46 0.36 2.40
C THR A 53 8.29 1.29 1.53
N ILE A 54 7.75 2.46 1.17
CA ILE A 54 8.47 3.49 0.40
C ILE A 54 9.74 3.92 1.13
N ASN A 55 9.65 4.18 2.45
CA ASN A 55 10.82 4.53 3.24
C ASN A 55 11.89 3.42 3.27
N SER A 56 11.47 2.15 3.29
CA SER A 56 12.40 1.01 3.21
C SER A 56 13.03 0.89 1.83
N VAL A 57 12.27 1.14 0.75
CA VAL A 57 12.77 1.11 -0.63
C VAL A 57 13.79 2.23 -0.84
N GLY A 58 13.48 3.46 -0.41
CA GLY A 58 14.41 4.61 -0.51
C GLY A 58 15.76 4.30 0.13
N LYS A 59 15.76 3.80 1.37
CA LYS A 59 17.00 3.40 2.06
C LYS A 59 17.82 2.34 1.32
N GLN A 60 17.16 1.39 0.64
CA GLN A 60 17.85 0.34 -0.10
C GLN A 60 18.41 0.84 -1.43
N VAL A 61 17.72 1.78 -2.07
CA VAL A 61 18.20 2.46 -3.29
C VAL A 61 19.42 3.32 -2.93
N ASP A 62 19.32 4.17 -1.91
CA ASP A 62 20.43 5.03 -1.47
C ASP A 62 21.67 4.20 -1.12
N ALA A 63 21.50 3.06 -0.43
CA ALA A 63 22.61 2.15 -0.09
C ALA A 63 23.15 1.33 -1.28
N SER A 64 22.46 1.30 -2.42
CA SER A 64 22.93 0.66 -3.65
C SER A 64 23.71 1.62 -4.56
N ASP A 65 23.60 2.93 -4.30
CA ASP A 65 24.28 4.00 -5.03
C ASP A 65 25.64 4.40 -4.41
N GLU A 66 25.94 3.94 -3.17
CA GLU A 66 27.24 4.02 -2.48
C GLU A 66 28.15 2.81 -2.77
#